data_AF-Q03Q82-F1
#
_entry.id   AF-Q03Q82-F1
#
_cell.length_a   1.000
_cell.length_b   1.000
_cell.length_c   1.000
_cell.angle_alpha   90.00
_cell.angle_beta   90.00
_cell.angle_gamma   90.00
#
_symmetry.space_group_name_H-M   'P 1'
#
loop_
_entity.id
_entity.type
_entity.pdbx_description
1 polymer ?
#
loop_
_entity_poly.entity_id
_entity_poly.type
_entity_poly.pdbx_seq_one_letter_code
_entity_poly.pdbx_strand_id
1 'polypeptide(L)'
;MSASTEAILIDLIFGLGALIVIAGLIGLLSSRRHKRSLRPMMSVILCGVGIAVIALLLNNLLFKTYAQLRVKKTQYYEITSLTTNMHQSLAGSRTPHQPISPQAKKASRNVTYLVKHTNQTTKTIQLAQQAQHSLASQHPQVALVRHNYRLILNRQFATLTTDKSAAKQASHHTYQQVIHYN
;
A
#
# COMPACT_ATOMS: atom_id res chain seq x y z
N MET A 1 -5.44 -12.10 -5.04
CA MET A 1 -4.33 -12.35 -4.08
C MET A 1 -3.97 -11.02 -3.43
N SER A 2 -3.66 -10.99 -2.14
CA SER A 2 -3.28 -9.73 -1.48
C SER A 2 -1.88 -9.31 -1.92
N ALA A 3 -1.58 -8.00 -1.88
CA ALA A 3 -0.25 -7.48 -2.19
C ALA A 3 0.84 -8.12 -1.32
N SER A 4 0.49 -8.46 -0.08
CA SER A 4 1.36 -9.19 0.84
C SER A 4 1.72 -10.59 0.32
N THR A 5 0.78 -11.34 -0.27
CA THR A 5 1.05 -12.68 -0.81
C THR A 5 2.00 -12.66 -2.01
N GLU A 6 1.83 -11.70 -2.92
CA GLU A 6 2.72 -11.57 -4.08
C GLU A 6 4.12 -11.07 -3.69
N ALA A 7 4.21 -10.16 -2.70
CA ALA A 7 5.50 -9.75 -2.16
C ALA A 7 6.26 -10.92 -1.53
N ILE A 8 5.57 -11.79 -0.77
CA ILE A 8 6.16 -13.00 -0.19
C ILE A 8 6.66 -13.95 -1.28
N LEU A 9 5.92 -14.12 -2.38
CA LEU A 9 6.36 -14.97 -3.49
C LEU A 9 7.66 -14.46 -4.11
N ILE A 10 7.79 -13.15 -4.31
CA ILE A 10 9.01 -12.55 -4.86
C ILE A 10 10.19 -12.70 -3.88
N ASP A 11 9.94 -12.52 -2.58
CA ASP A 11 10.97 -12.72 -1.56
C ASP A 11 11.43 -14.19 -1.50
N LEU A 12 10.52 -15.16 -1.71
CA LEU A 12 10.87 -16.58 -1.82
C LEU A 12 11.72 -16.87 -3.07
N ILE A 13 11.38 -16.30 -4.23
CA ILE A 13 12.16 -16.45 -5.47
C ILE A 13 13.55 -15.84 -5.29
N PHE A 14 13.64 -14.66 -4.66
CA PHE A 14 14.92 -14.05 -4.31
C PHE A 14 15.73 -14.94 -3.37
N GLY A 15 15.11 -15.48 -2.32
CA GLY A 15 15.75 -16.41 -1.39
C GLY A 15 16.27 -17.68 -2.06
N LEU A 16 15.50 -18.25 -3.00
CA LEU A 16 15.95 -19.38 -3.83
C LEU A 16 17.15 -19.02 -4.69
N GLY A 17 17.14 -17.85 -5.35
CA GLY A 17 18.29 -17.35 -6.12
C GLY A 17 19.54 -17.21 -5.25
N ALA A 18 19.40 -16.63 -4.05
CA ALA A 18 20.50 -16.48 -3.10
C ALA A 18 21.04 -17.84 -2.61
N LEU A 19 20.17 -18.81 -2.32
CA LEU A 19 20.58 -20.16 -1.94
C LEU A 19 21.35 -20.88 -3.05
N ILE A 20 20.93 -20.73 -4.31
CA ILE A 20 21.64 -21.28 -5.48
C ILE A 20 23.04 -20.67 -5.58
N VAL A 21 23.18 -19.37 -5.36
CA VAL A 21 24.49 -18.69 -5.36
C VAL A 21 25.38 -19.23 -4.23
N ILE A 22 24.86 -19.37 -3.01
CA ILE A 22 25.61 -19.91 -1.87
C ILE A 22 26.06 -21.35 -2.14
N ALA A 23 25.17 -22.21 -2.63
CA ALA A 23 25.50 -23.58 -3.00
C ALA A 23 26.56 -23.64 -4.11
N GLY A 24 26.44 -22.76 -5.12
CA GLY A 24 27.43 -22.60 -6.18
C GLY A 24 28.81 -22.18 -5.65
N LEU A 25 28.86 -21.24 -4.71
CA LEU A 25 30.10 -20.80 -4.06
C LEU A 25 30.76 -21.91 -3.23
N ILE A 26 29.97 -22.65 -2.44
CA ILE A 26 30.46 -23.82 -1.69
C ILE A 26 31.01 -24.89 -2.65
N GLY A 27 30.28 -25.16 -3.74
CA GLY A 27 30.71 -26.07 -4.80
C GLY A 27 31.99 -25.61 -5.49
N LEU A 28 32.17 -24.30 -5.68
CA LEU A 28 33.37 -23.71 -6.27
C LEU A 28 34.59 -23.88 -5.34
N LEU A 29 34.43 -23.66 -4.04
CA LEU A 29 35.46 -23.93 -3.04
C LEU A 29 35.85 -25.42 -3.01
N SER A 30 34.87 -26.32 -3.08
CA SER A 30 35.12 -27.76 -3.11
C SER A 30 35.84 -28.19 -4.40
N SER A 31 35.38 -27.73 -5.57
CA SER A 31 36.02 -28.01 -6.86
C SER A 31 37.45 -27.49 -6.93
N ARG A 32 37.71 -26.31 -6.34
CA ARG A 32 39.07 -25.76 -6.22
C ARG A 32 39.97 -26.64 -5.36
N ARG A 33 39.48 -27.15 -4.22
CA ARG A 33 40.24 -28.09 -3.36
C ARG A 33 40.57 -29.40 -4.09
N HIS A 34 39.66 -29.89 -4.93
CA HIS A 34 39.82 -31.16 -5.65
C HIS A 34 40.43 -31.02 -7.07
N LYS A 35 40.95 -29.84 -7.44
CA LYS A 35 41.47 -29.53 -8.79
C LYS A 35 40.51 -29.89 -9.94
N ARG A 36 39.19 -29.83 -9.69
CA ARG A 36 38.14 -30.08 -10.68
C ARG A 36 37.81 -28.79 -11.44
N SER A 37 37.19 -28.93 -12.61
CA SER A 37 36.75 -27.80 -13.43
C SER A 37 35.78 -26.88 -12.67
N LEU A 38 36.05 -25.58 -12.69
CA LEU A 38 35.25 -24.54 -12.03
C LEU A 38 34.06 -24.06 -12.88
N ARG A 39 34.09 -24.31 -14.20
CA ARG A 39 33.05 -23.89 -15.16
C ARG A 39 31.62 -24.28 -14.74
N PRO A 40 31.31 -25.52 -14.32
CA PRO A 40 29.94 -25.87 -13.94
C PRO A 40 29.44 -25.05 -12.74
N MET A 41 30.30 -24.78 -11.76
CA MET A 41 29.92 -23.99 -10.58
C MET A 41 29.72 -22.51 -10.91
N MET A 42 30.52 -21.95 -11.83
CA MET A 42 30.33 -20.59 -12.34
C MET A 42 28.98 -20.43 -13.05
N SER A 43 28.55 -21.42 -13.84
CA SER A 43 27.22 -21.38 -14.49
C SER A 43 26.07 -21.44 -13.48
N VAL A 44 26.20 -22.23 -12.41
CA VAL A 44 25.22 -22.29 -11.31
C VAL A 44 25.12 -20.94 -10.60
N ILE A 45 26.25 -20.31 -10.30
CA ILE A 45 26.29 -18.97 -9.70
C ILE A 45 25.61 -17.94 -10.62
N LEU A 46 25.95 -17.93 -11.92
CA LEU A 46 25.35 -17.01 -12.88
C LEU A 46 23.82 -17.18 -12.97
N CYS A 47 23.34 -18.42 -12.97
CA CYS A 47 21.90 -18.71 -12.96
C CYS A 47 21.23 -18.19 -11.68
N GLY A 48 21.81 -18.47 -10.50
CA GLY A 48 21.30 -17.97 -9.22
C GLY A 48 21.27 -16.45 -9.13
N VAL A 49 22.33 -15.78 -9.62
CA VAL A 49 22.39 -14.31 -9.71
C VAL A 49 21.30 -13.78 -10.64
N GLY A 50 21.11 -14.39 -11.80
CA GLY A 50 20.05 -14.00 -12.75
C GLY A 50 18.66 -14.03 -12.11
N ILE A 51 18.33 -15.11 -11.40
CA ILE A 51 17.05 -15.26 -10.69
C ILE A 51 16.90 -14.17 -9.60
N ALA A 52 17.94 -13.94 -8.80
CA ALA A 52 17.90 -12.94 -7.74
C ALA A 52 17.72 -11.51 -8.29
N VAL A 53 18.41 -11.17 -9.38
CA VAL A 53 18.28 -9.86 -10.05
C VAL A 53 16.88 -9.65 -10.60
N ILE A 54 16.31 -10.66 -11.29
CA ILE A 54 14.94 -10.59 -11.81
C ILE A 54 13.94 -10.37 -10.68
N ALA A 55 14.05 -11.11 -9.58
CA ALA A 55 13.19 -10.94 -8.41
C ALA A 55 13.29 -9.53 -7.82
N LEU A 56 14.51 -8.98 -7.70
CA LEU A 56 14.74 -7.64 -7.16
C LEU A 56 14.17 -6.55 -8.08
N LEU A 57 14.30 -6.70 -9.39
CA LEU A 57 13.69 -5.81 -10.37
C LEU A 57 12.17 -5.85 -10.32
N LEU A 58 11.57 -7.05 -10.31
CA LEU A 58 10.12 -7.22 -10.18
C LEU A 58 9.58 -6.58 -8.90
N ASN A 59 10.31 -6.77 -7.80
CA ASN A 59 9.95 -6.17 -6.53
C ASN A 59 9.89 -4.63 -6.60
N ASN A 60 10.95 -3.99 -7.12
CA ASN A 60 11.02 -2.53 -7.27
C ASN A 60 10.04 -2.00 -8.33
N LEU A 61 9.72 -2.81 -9.34
CA LEU A 61 8.76 -2.45 -10.37
C LEU A 61 7.33 -2.44 -9.83
N LEU A 62 6.96 -3.42 -9.01
CA LEU A 62 5.58 -3.67 -8.62
C LEU A 62 5.19 -3.07 -7.27
N PHE A 63 6.13 -2.92 -6.33
CA PHE A 63 5.85 -2.53 -4.96
C PHE A 63 6.42 -1.16 -4.58
N LYS A 64 5.79 -0.54 -3.58
CA LYS A 64 6.26 0.64 -2.86
C LYS A 64 5.93 0.49 -1.38
N THR A 65 6.69 1.18 -0.54
CA THR A 65 6.41 1.23 0.90
C THR A 65 5.52 2.43 1.21
N TYR A 66 4.46 2.20 1.97
CA TYR A 66 3.57 3.24 2.51
C TYR A 66 3.29 2.95 3.98
N ALA A 67 3.58 3.89 4.89
CA ALA A 67 3.41 3.71 6.33
C ALA A 67 3.97 2.36 6.83
N GLN A 68 5.21 2.03 6.42
CA GLN A 68 5.91 0.77 6.71
C GLN A 68 5.30 -0.51 6.08
N LEU A 69 4.18 -0.41 5.36
CA LEU A 69 3.59 -1.51 4.61
C LEU A 69 4.09 -1.55 3.17
N ARG A 70 4.44 -2.74 2.69
CA ARG A 70 4.79 -2.97 1.29
C ARG A 70 3.51 -3.21 0.49
N VAL A 71 3.15 -2.26 -0.36
CA VAL A 71 1.91 -2.26 -1.14
C VAL A 71 2.22 -2.22 -2.63
N LYS A 72 1.29 -2.68 -3.47
CA LYS A 72 1.46 -2.52 -4.93
C LYS A 72 1.47 -1.05 -5.28
N LYS A 73 2.17 -0.66 -6.35
CA LYS A 73 2.18 0.74 -6.81
C LYS A 73 0.78 1.28 -7.11
N THR A 74 -0.11 0.47 -7.69
CA THR A 74 -1.51 0.86 -7.92
C THR A 74 -2.20 1.24 -6.61
N GLN A 75 -2.09 0.38 -5.60
CA GLN A 75 -2.63 0.62 -4.26
C GLN A 75 -1.97 1.82 -3.57
N TYR A 76 -0.66 2.02 -3.75
CA TYR A 76 0.05 3.20 -3.25
C TYR A 76 -0.59 4.49 -3.77
N TYR A 77 -0.85 4.57 -5.07
CA TYR A 77 -1.49 5.74 -5.68
C TYR A 77 -2.95 5.91 -5.26
N GLU A 78 -3.69 4.80 -5.11
CA GLU A 78 -5.06 4.82 -4.57
C GLU A 78 -5.11 5.37 -3.14
N ILE A 79 -4.25 4.87 -2.24
CA ILE A 79 -4.16 5.32 -0.84
C ILE A 79 -3.77 6.80 -0.81
N THR A 80 -2.76 7.20 -1.59
CA THR A 80 -2.30 8.60 -1.64
C THR A 80 -3.41 9.52 -2.16
N SER A 81 -4.08 9.14 -3.25
CA SER A 81 -5.18 9.92 -3.82
C SER A 81 -6.36 10.02 -2.85
N LEU A 82 -6.73 8.92 -2.20
CA LEU A 82 -7.79 8.90 -1.21
C LEU A 82 -7.46 9.81 -0.02
N THR A 83 -6.25 9.72 0.52
CA THR A 83 -5.76 10.51 1.64
C THR A 83 -5.80 12.00 1.30
N THR A 84 -5.28 12.38 0.12
CA THR A 84 -5.29 13.77 -0.35
C THR A 84 -6.71 14.32 -0.50
N ASN A 85 -7.64 13.56 -1.09
CA ASN A 85 -9.01 14.01 -1.25
C ASN A 85 -9.77 14.08 0.09
N MET A 86 -9.51 13.16 1.03
CA MET A 86 -10.06 13.22 2.39
C MET A 86 -9.51 14.43 3.16
N HIS A 87 -8.23 14.74 3.02
CA HIS A 87 -7.62 15.91 3.63
C HIS A 87 -8.23 17.20 3.07
N GLN A 88 -8.31 17.32 1.75
CA GLN A 88 -8.88 18.47 1.06
C GLN A 88 -10.37 18.68 1.38
N SER A 89 -11.15 17.60 1.54
CA SER A 89 -12.56 17.73 1.91
C SER A 89 -12.76 18.22 3.34
N LEU A 90 -11.81 17.92 4.24
CA LEU A 90 -11.84 18.41 5.62
C LEU A 90 -11.16 19.78 5.80
N ALA A 91 -10.33 20.22 4.85
CA ALA A 91 -9.52 21.44 4.99
C ALA A 91 -10.32 22.72 5.24
N GLY A 92 -11.53 22.83 4.67
CA GLY A 92 -12.46 23.94 4.91
C GLY A 92 -13.40 23.77 6.10
N SER A 93 -13.25 22.68 6.88
CA SER A 93 -14.15 22.28 7.97
C SER A 93 -13.55 22.56 9.37
N ARG A 94 -12.69 23.58 9.47
CA ARG A 94 -11.87 23.86 10.66
C ARG A 94 -12.68 24.47 11.80
N THR A 95 -13.60 25.38 11.48
CA THR A 95 -14.47 26.03 12.45
C THR A 95 -15.89 25.50 12.34
N PRO A 96 -16.58 25.28 13.48
CA PRO A 96 -18.02 25.04 13.49
C PRO A 96 -18.76 26.14 12.72
N HIS A 97 -19.79 25.77 11.95
CA HIS A 97 -20.65 26.69 11.19
C HIS A 97 -20.00 27.44 10.01
N GLN A 98 -18.74 27.18 9.64
CA GLN A 98 -18.20 27.73 8.39
C GLN A 98 -18.86 27.06 7.17
N PRO A 99 -19.19 27.84 6.13
CA PRO A 99 -19.68 27.29 4.88
C PRO A 99 -18.59 26.43 4.23
N ILE A 100 -18.94 25.20 3.86
CA ILE A 100 -18.04 24.27 3.18
C ILE A 100 -17.75 24.78 1.77
N SER A 101 -16.47 24.95 1.44
CA SER A 101 -16.04 25.41 0.12
C SER A 101 -16.47 24.44 -0.99
N PRO A 102 -16.73 24.94 -2.22
CA PRO A 102 -17.01 24.09 -3.37
C PRO A 102 -15.91 23.05 -3.61
N GLN A 103 -14.65 23.41 -3.34
CA GLN A 103 -13.50 22.51 -3.47
C GLN A 103 -13.57 21.35 -2.47
N ALA A 104 -13.97 21.60 -1.22
CA ALA A 104 -14.14 20.56 -0.22
C ALA A 104 -15.27 19.59 -0.59
N LYS A 105 -16.38 20.10 -1.14
CA LYS A 105 -17.48 19.27 -1.67
C LYS A 105 -17.01 18.42 -2.86
N LYS A 106 -16.22 18.99 -3.78
CA LYS A 106 -15.62 18.27 -4.92
C LYS A 106 -14.67 17.17 -4.44
N ALA A 107 -13.80 17.45 -3.48
CA ALA A 107 -12.89 16.48 -2.89
C ALA A 107 -13.66 15.32 -2.24
N SER A 108 -14.76 15.59 -1.53
CA SER A 108 -15.60 14.50 -0.99
C SER A 108 -16.29 13.67 -2.08
N ARG A 109 -16.67 14.26 -3.21
CA ARG A 109 -17.19 13.50 -4.36
C ARG A 109 -16.10 12.59 -4.95
N ASN A 110 -14.87 13.09 -5.03
CA ASN A 110 -13.72 12.29 -5.47
C ASN A 110 -13.45 11.12 -4.52
N VAL A 111 -13.57 11.31 -3.20
CA VAL A 111 -13.50 10.20 -2.22
C VAL A 111 -14.54 9.12 -2.55
N THR A 112 -15.80 9.50 -2.76
CA THR A 112 -16.86 8.55 -3.14
C THR A 112 -16.56 7.86 -4.48
N TYR A 113 -16.07 8.62 -5.47
CA TYR A 113 -15.69 8.08 -6.77
C TYR A 113 -14.58 7.05 -6.63
N LEU A 114 -13.50 7.37 -5.91
CA LEU A 114 -12.38 6.46 -5.68
C LEU A 114 -12.86 5.19 -4.98
N VAL A 115 -13.62 5.31 -3.90
CA VAL A 115 -14.15 4.15 -3.15
C VAL A 115 -15.03 3.26 -4.05
N LYS A 116 -15.87 3.84 -4.91
CA LYS A 116 -16.71 3.08 -5.86
C LYS A 116 -15.90 2.32 -6.91
N HIS A 117 -14.73 2.83 -7.31
CA HIS A 117 -13.93 2.27 -8.39
C HIS A 117 -12.70 1.48 -7.89
N THR A 118 -12.56 1.26 -6.59
CA THR A 118 -11.40 0.55 -5.97
C THR A 118 -11.79 -0.75 -5.26
N ASN A 119 -12.66 -1.56 -5.87
CA ASN A 119 -13.08 -2.88 -5.38
C ASN A 119 -13.43 -2.92 -3.87
N GLN A 120 -13.95 -1.81 -3.33
CA GLN A 120 -14.30 -1.69 -1.93
C GLN A 120 -15.68 -2.32 -1.65
N THR A 121 -15.91 -2.71 -0.40
CA THR A 121 -17.19 -3.27 0.01
C THR A 121 -18.33 -2.25 -0.10
N THR A 122 -19.57 -2.72 -0.28
CA THR A 122 -20.78 -1.88 -0.27
C THR A 122 -20.88 -1.02 0.98
N LYS A 123 -20.45 -1.55 2.14
CA LYS A 123 -20.40 -0.80 3.41
C LYS A 123 -19.43 0.39 3.34
N THR A 124 -18.28 0.23 2.68
CA THR A 124 -17.31 1.34 2.49
C THR A 124 -17.88 2.39 1.55
N ILE A 125 -18.58 1.98 0.48
CA ILE A 125 -19.26 2.89 -0.45
C ILE A 125 -20.32 3.72 0.27
N GLN A 126 -21.15 3.08 1.11
CA GLN A 126 -22.18 3.76 1.91
C GLN A 126 -21.58 4.80 2.85
N LEU A 127 -20.46 4.51 3.52
CA LEU A 127 -19.77 5.48 4.38
C LEU A 127 -19.30 6.71 3.58
N ALA A 128 -18.76 6.50 2.38
CA ALA A 128 -18.31 7.59 1.52
C ALA A 128 -19.48 8.46 1.05
N GLN A 129 -20.60 7.82 0.65
CA GLN A 129 -21.83 8.52 0.27
C GLN A 129 -22.44 9.31 1.42
N GLN A 130 -22.48 8.74 2.63
CA GLN A 130 -22.93 9.43 3.83
C GLN A 130 -22.05 10.64 4.13
N ALA A 131 -20.72 10.48 4.09
CA ALA A 131 -19.79 11.59 4.29
C ALA A 131 -19.99 12.71 3.25
N GLN A 132 -20.17 12.34 1.98
CA GLN A 132 -20.48 13.29 0.91
C GLN A 132 -21.80 14.03 1.13
N HIS A 133 -22.86 13.32 1.54
CA HIS A 133 -24.15 13.93 1.80
C HIS A 133 -24.09 14.88 3.01
N SER A 134 -23.40 14.48 4.07
CA SER A 134 -23.18 15.31 5.25
C SER A 134 -22.34 16.56 4.98
N LEU A 135 -21.40 16.54 4.03
CA LEU A 135 -20.65 17.74 3.61
C LEU A 135 -21.47 18.65 2.67
N ALA A 136 -22.46 18.09 1.97
CA ALA A 136 -23.30 18.83 1.03
C ALA A 136 -24.51 19.50 1.70
N SER A 137 -24.88 19.09 2.91
CA SER A 137 -26.01 19.64 3.67
C SER A 137 -25.80 21.11 4.06
N GLN A 138 -26.89 21.79 4.41
CA GLN A 138 -26.85 23.17 4.94
C GLN A 138 -26.12 23.25 6.29
N HIS A 139 -26.22 22.19 7.10
CA HIS A 139 -25.57 22.06 8.41
C HIS A 139 -24.59 20.89 8.37
N PRO A 140 -23.33 21.13 7.95
CA PRO A 140 -22.37 20.07 7.72
C PRO A 140 -21.92 19.40 9.02
N GLN A 141 -22.06 18.07 9.09
CA GLN A 141 -21.68 17.27 10.25
C GLN A 141 -20.24 16.76 10.10
N VAL A 142 -19.26 17.62 10.39
CA VAL A 142 -17.83 17.32 10.22
C VAL A 142 -17.39 16.11 11.05
N ALA A 143 -17.95 15.93 12.25
CA ALA A 143 -17.66 14.77 13.09
C ALA A 143 -18.04 13.44 12.43
N LEU A 144 -19.20 13.39 11.76
CA LEU A 144 -19.65 12.21 11.03
C LEU A 144 -18.76 11.92 9.83
N VAL A 145 -18.34 12.96 9.10
CA VAL A 145 -17.40 12.83 7.96
C VAL A 145 -16.07 12.25 8.44
N ARG A 146 -15.50 12.80 9.52
CA ARG A 146 -14.26 12.32 10.15
C ARG A 146 -14.39 10.86 10.61
N HIS A 147 -15.51 10.50 11.23
CA HIS A 147 -15.80 9.13 11.65
C HIS A 147 -15.84 8.17 10.45
N ASN A 148 -16.58 8.51 9.40
CA ASN A 148 -16.73 7.70 8.21
C ASN A 148 -15.40 7.51 7.47
N TYR A 149 -14.59 8.56 7.33
CA TYR A 149 -13.26 8.46 6.72
C TYR A 149 -12.33 7.54 7.52
N ARG A 150 -12.34 7.64 8.85
CA ARG A 150 -11.59 6.71 9.71
C ARG A 150 -11.99 5.25 9.47
N LEU A 151 -13.29 4.98 9.35
CA LEU A 151 -13.79 3.63 9.06
C LEU A 151 -13.43 3.14 7.66
N ILE A 152 -13.45 4.02 6.66
CA ILE A 152 -13.00 3.71 5.29
C ILE A 152 -11.53 3.31 5.29
N LEU A 153 -10.65 4.11 5.92
CA LEU A 153 -9.21 3.80 6.01
C LEU A 153 -8.96 2.49 6.76
N ASN A 154 -9.65 2.27 7.89
CA ASN A 154 -9.52 1.01 8.65
C ASN A 154 -9.84 -0.22 7.78
N ARG A 155 -10.92 -0.15 6.98
CA ARG A 155 -11.29 -1.25 6.08
C ARG A 155 -10.30 -1.41 4.94
N GLN A 156 -9.82 -0.32 4.38
CA GLN A 156 -8.84 -0.37 3.29
C GLN A 156 -7.53 -0.98 3.75
N PHE A 157 -6.96 -0.56 4.89
CA PHE A 157 -5.70 -1.14 5.37
C PHE A 157 -5.86 -2.59 5.84
N ALA A 158 -7.03 -2.99 6.32
CA ALA A 158 -7.32 -4.37 6.68
C ALA A 158 -7.32 -5.34 5.47
N THR A 159 -7.46 -4.85 4.23
CA THR A 159 -7.35 -5.70 3.03
C THR A 159 -5.93 -5.76 2.45
N LEU A 160 -5.02 -4.89 2.91
CA LEU A 160 -3.66 -4.80 2.38
C LEU A 160 -2.68 -5.77 3.04
N THR A 161 -2.89 -6.08 4.33
CA THR A 161 -2.03 -6.96 5.12
C THR A 161 -2.86 -7.88 6.01
N THR A 162 -2.31 -9.06 6.30
CA THR A 162 -2.86 -10.00 7.28
C THR A 162 -2.50 -9.62 8.72
N ASP A 163 -1.47 -8.78 8.91
CA ASP A 163 -1.09 -8.24 10.22
C ASP A 163 -2.06 -7.13 10.65
N LYS A 164 -2.95 -7.46 11.59
CA LYS A 164 -3.94 -6.54 12.15
C LYS A 164 -3.30 -5.34 12.85
N SER A 165 -2.13 -5.51 13.48
CA SER A 165 -1.42 -4.43 14.17
C SER A 165 -0.88 -3.43 13.16
N ALA A 166 -0.18 -3.92 12.13
CA ALA A 166 0.36 -3.09 11.08
C ALA A 166 -0.74 -2.37 10.28
N ALA A 167 -1.85 -3.04 9.98
CA ALA A 167 -3.03 -2.41 9.36
C ALA A 167 -3.59 -1.26 10.22
N LYS A 168 -3.71 -1.47 11.54
CA LYS A 168 -4.20 -0.45 12.46
C LYS A 168 -3.26 0.74 12.55
N GLN A 169 -1.95 0.51 12.62
CA GLN A 169 -0.93 1.56 12.65
C GLN A 169 -0.94 2.38 11.36
N ALA A 170 -0.94 1.72 10.20
CA ALA A 170 -0.97 2.40 8.90
C ALA A 170 -2.27 3.20 8.69
N SER A 171 -3.41 2.64 9.08
CA SER A 171 -4.69 3.36 9.07
C SER A 171 -4.66 4.59 9.98
N HIS A 172 -4.13 4.45 11.20
CA HIS A 172 -4.02 5.56 12.14
C HIS A 172 -3.10 6.66 11.62
N HIS A 173 -1.90 6.31 11.14
CA HIS A 173 -0.95 7.24 10.55
C HIS A 173 -1.57 8.01 9.37
N THR A 174 -2.25 7.30 8.48
CA THR A 174 -2.93 7.92 7.33
C THR A 174 -4.06 8.84 7.77
N TYR A 175 -4.84 8.43 8.77
CA TYR A 175 -5.90 9.26 9.31
C TYR A 175 -5.35 10.54 9.96
N GLN A 176 -4.19 10.47 10.62
CA GLN A 176 -3.51 11.66 11.13
C GLN A 176 -3.15 12.61 9.98
N GLN A 177 -2.61 12.11 8.87
CA GLN A 177 -2.34 12.95 7.68
C GLN A 177 -3.61 13.59 7.10
N VAL A 178 -4.75 12.90 7.17
CA VAL A 178 -6.04 13.45 6.74
C VAL A 178 -6.47 14.64 7.59
N ILE A 179 -6.28 14.58 8.92
CA ILE A 179 -6.79 15.60 9.85
C ILE A 179 -5.76 16.65 10.27
N HIS A 180 -4.47 16.42 10.05
CA HIS A 180 -3.41 17.35 10.43
C HIS A 180 -3.24 18.42 9.35
N TYR A 181 -3.23 19.68 9.77
CA TYR A 181 -2.99 20.83 8.91
C TYR A 181 -1.68 21.46 9.33
N ASN A 182 -0.69 21.47 8.44
CA ASN A 182 0.47 22.35 8.56
C ASN A 182 0.06 23.79 8.28
#